data_AF-A0A958NA95-F1
#
_entry.id   AF-A0A958NA95-F1
#
_cell.length_a   1.000
_cell.length_b   1.000
_cell.length_c   1.000
_cell.angle_alpha   90.00
_cell.angle_beta   90.00
_cell.angle_gamma   90.00
#
_symmetry.space_group_name_H-M   'P 1'
#
loop_
_entity.id
_entity.type
_entity.pdbx_description
1 polymer ?
#
loop_
_entity_poly.entity_id
_entity_poly.type
_entity_poly.pdbx_seq_one_letter_code
_entity_poly.pdbx_strand_id
1 'polypeptide(L)'
;MKNYVASALIALIPSISFGLNETKIYRQNSETQIFVSYDDHGKFILDRYKVRTNQLQEKISQHYFANENLLREYQSESAKDMTLVTSSESLNFAYTEDNREIWETKNEWSWEWEIEYGRWLQSIDNIGYLYKYGVATDCADVAVAYRWIFARINGLPAGQTLAGTQVLFTNESMKNIWKDLPTSSEWHQDKLFLTALDYVLDNTYTHSIYKDSYPIEINRDAVIPGAHDLNLHSTDTGH
;
A
#
# COMPACT_ATOMS: atom_id res chain seq x y z
N MET A 1 -32.13 -56.11 26.96
CA MET A 1 -31.65 -54.77 27.36
C MET A 1 -30.48 -54.44 26.45
N LYS A 2 -30.67 -53.49 25.51
CA LYS A 2 -29.61 -53.05 24.57
C LYS A 2 -29.03 -51.74 25.11
N ASN A 3 -27.76 -51.76 25.49
CA ASN A 3 -27.02 -50.57 25.90
C ASN A 3 -26.58 -49.80 24.64
N TYR A 4 -27.02 -48.55 24.51
CA TYR A 4 -26.47 -47.62 23.53
C TYR A 4 -25.32 -46.86 24.20
N VAL A 5 -24.12 -46.99 23.65
CA VAL A 5 -22.95 -46.15 23.98
C VAL A 5 -23.05 -44.91 23.10
N ALA A 6 -23.25 -43.75 23.71
CA ALA A 6 -23.23 -42.47 23.02
C ALA A 6 -21.77 -42.04 22.80
N SER A 7 -21.28 -42.15 21.57
CA SER A 7 -20.02 -41.55 21.15
C SER A 7 -20.23 -40.05 20.97
N ALA A 8 -19.60 -39.24 21.82
CA ALA A 8 -19.52 -37.80 21.65
C ALA A 8 -18.52 -37.48 20.53
N LEU A 9 -19.03 -37.06 19.38
CA LEU A 9 -18.22 -36.49 18.30
C LEU A 9 -17.87 -35.04 18.70
N ILE A 10 -16.63 -34.82 19.17
CA ILE A 10 -16.11 -33.46 19.36
C ILE A 10 -15.73 -32.94 17.98
N ALA A 11 -16.59 -32.11 17.40
CA ALA A 11 -16.26 -31.37 16.19
C ALA A 11 -15.24 -30.28 16.56
N LEU A 12 -13.98 -30.47 16.18
CA LEU A 12 -12.98 -29.41 16.13
C LEU A 12 -13.39 -28.45 15.02
N ILE A 13 -14.03 -27.33 15.39
CA ILE A 13 -14.25 -26.22 14.47
C ILE A 13 -12.90 -25.49 14.38
N PRO A 14 -12.20 -25.49 13.23
CA PRO A 14 -11.02 -24.66 13.06
C PRO A 14 -11.44 -23.20 13.27
N SER A 15 -10.83 -22.55 14.25
CA SER A 15 -10.99 -21.12 14.47
C SER A 15 -10.38 -20.41 13.26
N ILE A 16 -11.23 -19.85 12.40
CA ILE A 16 -10.76 -19.00 11.31
C ILE A 16 -10.24 -17.72 11.96
N SER A 17 -8.92 -17.62 12.07
CA SER A 17 -8.28 -16.38 12.50
C SER A 17 -8.39 -15.39 11.33
N PHE A 18 -9.27 -14.41 11.45
CA PHE A 18 -9.19 -13.22 10.60
C PHE A 18 -7.85 -12.55 10.92
N GLY A 19 -6.98 -12.40 9.93
CA GLY A 19 -5.70 -11.71 10.11
C GLY A 19 -5.91 -10.31 10.66
N LEU A 20 -5.02 -9.87 11.56
CA LEU A 20 -5.05 -8.51 12.08
C LEU A 20 -4.97 -7.54 10.90
N ASN A 21 -5.92 -6.62 10.78
CA ASN A 21 -5.85 -5.46 9.89
C ASN A 21 -6.66 -4.34 10.56
N GLU A 22 -5.98 -3.51 11.35
CA GLU A 22 -6.60 -2.50 12.21
C GLU A 22 -5.90 -1.14 12.04
N THR A 23 -6.71 -0.11 11.78
CA THR A 23 -6.25 1.28 11.78
C THR A 23 -6.83 2.02 12.99
N LYS A 24 -5.98 2.55 13.84
CA LYS A 24 -6.37 3.44 14.95
C LYS A 24 -5.81 4.83 14.74
N ILE A 25 -6.64 5.83 14.99
CA ILE A 25 -6.29 7.23 14.83
C ILE A 25 -6.28 7.87 16.21
N TYR A 26 -5.20 8.56 16.52
CA TYR A 26 -5.03 9.28 17.76
C TYR A 26 -4.71 10.75 17.48
N ARG A 27 -5.14 11.62 18.38
CA ARG A 27 -4.78 13.04 18.35
C ARG A 27 -3.87 13.36 19.54
N GLN A 28 -2.77 14.04 19.24
CA GLN A 28 -1.85 14.59 20.24
C GLN A 28 -1.51 16.02 19.82
N ASN A 29 -1.95 17.00 20.61
CA ASN A 29 -1.86 18.42 20.26
C ASN A 29 -2.52 18.72 18.89
N SER A 30 -1.79 19.36 17.97
CA SER A 30 -2.22 19.66 16.60
C SER A 30 -1.83 18.59 15.58
N GLU A 31 -1.29 17.44 16.03
CA GLU A 31 -0.86 16.36 15.15
C GLU A 31 -1.79 15.15 15.29
N THR A 32 -2.07 14.52 14.14
CA THR A 32 -2.77 13.23 14.08
C THR A 32 -1.73 12.13 13.93
N GLN A 33 -1.87 11.08 14.74
CA GLN A 33 -1.05 9.88 14.70
C GLN A 33 -1.93 8.72 14.24
N ILE A 34 -1.51 8.01 13.19
CA ILE A 34 -2.23 6.87 12.65
C ILE A 34 -1.39 5.62 12.89
N PHE A 35 -2.00 4.63 13.52
CA PHE A 35 -1.41 3.34 13.82
C PHE A 35 -2.07 2.31 12.91
N VAL A 36 -1.30 1.70 12.01
CA VAL A 36 -1.77 0.66 11.10
C VAL A 36 -1.11 -0.65 11.54
N SER A 37 -1.93 -1.62 11.95
CA SER A 37 -1.46 -2.91 12.46
C SER A 37 -1.92 -4.02 11.52
N TYR A 38 -1.01 -4.88 11.09
CA TYR A 38 -1.33 -5.99 10.19
C TYR A 38 -0.47 -7.23 10.44
N ASP A 39 -0.93 -8.38 9.96
CA ASP A 39 -0.14 -9.62 9.90
C ASP A 39 0.44 -9.82 8.49
N ASP A 40 1.73 -10.11 8.43
CA ASP A 40 2.44 -10.51 7.21
C ASP A 40 3.14 -11.85 7.45
N HIS A 41 2.50 -12.93 7.00
CA HIS A 41 3.02 -14.31 7.11
C HIS A 41 3.43 -14.68 8.56
N GLY A 42 2.61 -14.34 9.55
CA GLY A 42 2.87 -14.62 10.97
C GLY A 42 3.80 -13.62 11.65
N LYS A 43 4.19 -12.54 10.96
CA LYS A 43 4.86 -11.37 11.57
C LYS A 43 3.83 -10.28 11.78
N PHE A 44 3.68 -9.86 13.03
CA PHE A 44 2.79 -8.76 13.38
C PHE A 44 3.54 -7.43 13.21
N ILE A 45 3.02 -6.55 12.37
CA ILE A 45 3.66 -5.28 12.01
C ILE A 45 2.79 -4.13 12.53
N LEU A 46 3.44 -3.13 13.12
CA LEU A 46 2.83 -1.84 13.46
C LEU A 46 3.57 -0.72 12.74
N ASP A 47 2.89 -0.10 11.80
CA ASP A 47 3.31 1.16 11.21
C ASP A 47 2.68 2.34 11.94
N ARG A 48 3.49 3.38 12.16
CA ARG A 48 3.02 4.65 12.73
C ARG A 48 3.25 5.77 11.75
N TYR A 49 2.21 6.54 11.50
CA TYR A 49 2.23 7.69 10.62
C TYR A 49 1.87 8.95 11.40
N LYS A 50 2.55 10.04 11.06
CA LYS A 50 2.22 11.40 11.51
C LYS A 50 1.49 12.10 10.39
N VAL A 51 0.49 12.90 10.73
CA VAL A 51 -0.14 13.79 9.78
C VAL A 51 -0.41 15.14 10.42
N ARG A 52 -0.03 16.19 9.72
CA ARG A 52 -0.35 17.57 10.08
C ARG A 52 -1.46 18.09 9.17
N THR A 53 -2.18 19.09 9.62
CA THR A 53 -3.23 19.74 8.82
C THR A 53 -2.68 20.20 7.48
N ASN A 54 -3.34 19.81 6.38
CA ASN A 54 -2.97 20.14 5.00
C ASN A 54 -1.59 19.62 4.57
N GLN A 55 -1.15 18.50 5.14
CA GLN A 55 0.09 17.84 4.75
C GLN A 55 -0.15 16.36 4.48
N LEU A 56 0.60 15.81 3.53
CA LEU A 56 0.65 14.37 3.31
C LEU A 56 1.26 13.67 4.53
N GLN A 57 0.84 12.43 4.80
CA GLN A 57 1.34 11.63 5.92
C GLN A 57 2.86 11.43 5.87
N GLU A 58 3.45 11.12 7.01
CA GLU A 58 4.86 10.74 7.14
C GLU A 58 4.95 9.47 7.99
N LYS A 59 5.51 8.38 7.45
CA LYS A 59 5.84 7.20 8.24
C LYS A 59 6.93 7.56 9.24
N ILE A 60 6.64 7.40 10.53
CA ILE A 60 7.56 7.74 11.63
C ILE A 60 8.34 6.50 12.07
N SER A 61 7.68 5.35 12.08
CA SER A 61 8.28 4.11 12.57
C SER A 61 7.54 2.89 12.04
N GLN A 62 8.27 1.79 11.94
CA GLN A 62 7.76 0.44 11.72
C GLN A 62 8.33 -0.49 12.79
N HIS A 63 7.48 -1.30 13.41
CA HIS A 63 7.88 -2.26 14.43
C HIS A 63 7.33 -3.65 14.10
N TYR A 64 8.14 -4.67 14.40
CA TYR A 64 7.79 -6.07 14.21
C TYR A 64 7.64 -6.75 15.56
N PHE A 65 6.62 -7.60 15.70
CA PHE A 65 6.30 -8.30 16.93
C PHE A 65 6.15 -9.80 16.66
N ALA A 66 6.57 -10.59 17.65
CA ALA A 66 6.45 -12.04 17.60
C ALA A 66 5.01 -12.54 17.74
N ASN A 67 4.10 -11.72 18.30
CA ASN A 67 2.68 -12.02 18.44
C ASN A 67 1.84 -10.74 18.60
N GLU A 68 0.54 -10.89 18.42
CA GLU A 68 -0.44 -9.80 18.53
C GLU A 68 -0.47 -9.13 19.91
N ASN A 69 -0.31 -9.89 21.01
CA ASN A 69 -0.38 -9.32 22.36
C ASN A 69 0.74 -8.31 22.60
N LEU A 70 1.97 -8.62 22.18
CA LEU A 70 3.11 -7.70 22.28
C LEU A 70 2.90 -6.44 21.43
N LEU A 71 2.32 -6.59 20.24
CA LEU A 71 1.94 -5.44 19.40
C LEU A 71 0.94 -4.54 20.12
N ARG A 72 -0.12 -5.14 20.70
CA ARG A 72 -1.18 -4.40 21.39
C ARG A 72 -0.67 -3.69 22.65
N GLU A 73 0.20 -4.35 23.41
CA GLU A 73 0.87 -3.74 24.57
C GLU A 73 1.69 -2.52 24.14
N TYR A 74 2.53 -2.68 23.11
CA TYR A 74 3.34 -1.57 22.58
C TYR A 74 2.47 -0.43 22.01
N GLN A 75 1.40 -0.75 21.29
CA GLN A 75 0.46 0.23 20.76
C GLN A 75 -0.21 1.01 21.91
N SER A 76 -0.67 0.32 22.95
CA SER A 76 -1.29 0.94 24.12
C SER A 76 -0.33 1.88 24.85
N GLU A 77 0.91 1.42 25.10
CA GLU A 77 1.94 2.23 25.75
C GLU A 77 2.32 3.45 24.89
N SER A 78 2.47 3.27 23.58
CA SER A 78 2.77 4.34 22.63
C SER A 78 1.67 5.40 22.53
N ALA A 79 0.43 5.02 22.83
CA ALA A 79 -0.74 5.89 22.73
C ALA A 79 -1.24 6.43 24.08
N LYS A 80 -0.55 6.15 25.20
CA LYS A 80 -1.03 6.45 26.57
C LYS A 80 -1.38 7.93 26.82
N ASP A 81 -0.68 8.84 26.15
CA ASP A 81 -0.85 10.30 26.28
C ASP A 81 -1.60 10.90 25.07
N MET A 82 -2.33 10.06 24.31
CA MET A 82 -3.04 10.47 23.11
C MET A 82 -4.54 10.18 23.23
N THR A 83 -5.35 10.98 22.54
CA THR A 83 -6.80 10.79 22.53
C THR A 83 -7.20 9.98 21.30
N LEU A 84 -7.83 8.82 21.51
CA LEU A 84 -8.40 8.02 20.41
C LEU A 84 -9.49 8.81 19.69
N VAL A 85 -9.41 8.88 18.37
CA VAL A 85 -10.41 9.51 17.51
C VAL A 85 -11.32 8.41 16.97
N THR A 86 -12.55 8.36 17.48
CA THR A 86 -13.53 7.31 17.15
C THR A 86 -14.49 7.70 16.02
N SER A 87 -14.53 8.99 15.63
CA SER A 87 -15.42 9.48 14.58
C SER A 87 -14.77 9.34 13.21
N SER A 88 -15.59 8.94 12.23
CA SER A 88 -15.32 9.04 10.79
C SER A 88 -15.27 10.50 10.31
N GLU A 89 -14.88 11.45 11.16
CA GLU A 89 -14.58 12.84 10.80
C GLU A 89 -13.36 12.83 9.88
N SER A 90 -13.69 12.48 8.64
CA SER A 90 -12.94 12.49 7.41
C SER A 90 -11.43 12.48 7.56
N LEU A 91 -10.82 11.38 7.11
CA LEU A 91 -9.43 11.27 6.70
C LEU A 91 -8.99 12.33 5.64
N ASN A 92 -9.87 13.26 5.26
CA ASN A 92 -9.67 14.43 4.41
C ASN A 92 -8.91 15.58 5.13
N PHE A 93 -7.80 15.27 5.80
CA PHE A 93 -6.89 16.32 6.32
C PHE A 93 -5.50 16.26 5.67
N ALA A 94 -5.21 15.19 4.93
CA ALA A 94 -4.02 15.09 4.11
C ALA A 94 -4.33 15.50 2.67
N TYR A 95 -3.56 16.45 2.16
CA TYR A 95 -3.70 17.00 0.82
C TYR A 95 -2.33 17.14 0.19
N THR A 96 -2.28 17.18 -1.13
CA THR A 96 -1.10 17.70 -1.83
C THR A 96 -0.77 19.08 -1.28
N GLU A 97 0.51 19.31 -1.03
CA GLU A 97 1.00 20.52 -0.38
C GLU A 97 1.34 21.62 -1.40
N ASP A 98 1.38 21.27 -2.68
CA ASP A 98 1.67 22.15 -3.81
C ASP A 98 0.93 21.67 -5.07
N ASN A 99 0.70 22.57 -6.03
CA ASN A 99 -0.02 22.27 -7.28
C ASN A 99 0.91 21.82 -8.42
N ARG A 100 2.22 21.75 -8.20
CA ARG A 100 3.17 21.21 -9.16
C ARG A 100 3.07 19.68 -9.22
N GLU A 101 3.13 19.15 -10.43
CA GLU A 101 3.16 17.72 -10.68
C GLU A 101 4.59 17.16 -10.58
N ILE A 102 4.72 15.90 -10.19
CA ILE A 102 5.98 15.14 -10.20
C ILE A 102 6.44 14.94 -11.66
N TRP A 103 5.50 14.62 -12.56
CA TRP A 103 5.68 14.63 -14.00
C TRP A 103 4.37 14.96 -14.72
N GLU A 104 4.52 15.52 -15.92
CA GLU A 104 3.41 15.89 -16.80
C GLU A 104 2.72 14.64 -17.38
N THR A 105 1.40 14.57 -17.23
CA THR A 105 0.57 13.56 -17.90
C THR A 105 0.36 13.93 -19.37
N LYS A 106 0.77 13.04 -20.29
CA LYS A 106 0.66 13.21 -21.75
C LYS A 106 -0.23 12.17 -22.41
N ASN A 107 -0.44 11.05 -21.73
CA ASN A 107 -1.21 9.91 -22.20
C ASN A 107 -2.17 9.46 -21.10
N GLU A 108 -3.19 8.69 -21.47
CA GLU A 108 -4.11 8.04 -20.55
C GLU A 108 -3.90 6.53 -20.58
N TRP A 109 -4.18 5.86 -19.47
CA TRP A 109 -4.16 4.40 -19.43
C TRP A 109 -5.21 3.85 -20.40
N SER A 110 -4.77 2.98 -21.31
CA SER A 110 -5.62 2.22 -22.22
C SER A 110 -5.19 0.75 -22.24
N TRP A 111 -6.00 -0.11 -22.84
CA TRP A 111 -5.65 -1.52 -22.99
C TRP A 111 -4.34 -1.73 -23.76
N GLU A 112 -4.07 -0.89 -24.75
CA GLU A 112 -2.81 -0.89 -25.48
C GLU A 112 -1.63 -0.58 -24.56
N TRP A 113 -1.77 0.39 -23.64
CA TRP A 113 -0.74 0.71 -22.66
C TRP A 113 -0.53 -0.40 -21.62
N GLU A 114 -1.57 -1.14 -21.24
CA GLU A 114 -1.43 -2.32 -20.39
C GLU A 114 -0.62 -3.42 -21.10
N ILE A 115 -0.87 -3.64 -22.39
CA ILE A 115 -0.07 -4.57 -23.21
C ILE A 115 1.39 -4.11 -23.30
N GLU A 116 1.63 -2.81 -23.56
CA GLU A 116 2.99 -2.25 -23.61
C GLU A 116 3.69 -2.33 -22.25
N TYR A 117 2.98 -2.14 -21.14
CA TYR A 117 3.50 -2.34 -19.80
C TYR A 117 3.95 -3.80 -19.59
N GLY A 118 3.11 -4.77 -19.97
CA GLY A 118 3.46 -6.18 -19.87
C GLY A 118 4.64 -6.59 -20.76
N ARG A 119 4.76 -5.99 -21.96
CA ARG A 119 5.94 -6.17 -22.84
C ARG A 119 7.20 -5.56 -22.23
N TRP A 120 7.08 -4.36 -21.69
CA TRP A 120 8.19 -3.67 -21.02
C TRP A 120 8.70 -4.47 -19.82
N LEU A 121 7.80 -5.00 -18.99
CA LEU A 121 8.15 -5.88 -17.87
C LEU A 121 8.90 -7.15 -18.30
N GLN A 122 8.54 -7.74 -19.44
CA GLN A 122 9.26 -8.89 -20.00
C GLN A 122 10.64 -8.51 -20.57
N SER A 123 10.82 -7.25 -20.96
CA SER A 123 12.06 -6.75 -21.56
C SER A 123 13.12 -6.35 -20.53
N ILE A 124 12.71 -6.01 -19.31
CA ILE A 124 13.63 -5.62 -18.24
C ILE A 124 14.24 -6.87 -17.56
N ASP A 125 15.53 -6.78 -17.24
CA ASP A 125 16.24 -7.86 -16.53
C ASP A 125 15.80 -7.87 -15.04
N ASN A 126 14.84 -8.73 -14.77
CA ASN A 126 13.94 -8.73 -13.62
C ASN A 126 14.60 -8.87 -12.24
N ILE A 127 15.77 -9.50 -12.13
CA ILE A 127 16.40 -9.78 -10.82
C ILE A 127 17.24 -8.60 -10.29
N GLY A 128 17.56 -7.61 -11.13
CA GLY A 128 18.46 -6.51 -10.72
C GLY A 128 18.04 -5.11 -11.15
N TYR A 129 16.95 -4.95 -11.90
CA TYR A 129 16.60 -3.65 -12.50
C TYR A 129 16.44 -2.54 -11.47
N LEU A 130 15.61 -2.74 -10.44
CA LEU A 130 15.38 -1.74 -9.39
C LEU A 130 16.63 -1.50 -8.55
N TYR A 131 17.34 -2.57 -8.18
CA TYR A 131 18.61 -2.49 -7.44
C TYR A 131 19.68 -1.67 -8.19
N LYS A 132 19.81 -1.87 -9.50
CA LYS A 132 20.75 -1.13 -10.36
C LYS A 132 20.55 0.39 -10.28
N TYR A 133 19.31 0.83 -10.09
CA TYR A 133 18.95 2.25 -10.01
C TYR A 133 18.71 2.73 -8.58
N GLY A 134 19.03 1.91 -7.57
CA GLY A 134 18.95 2.28 -6.15
C GLY A 134 17.53 2.38 -5.62
N VAL A 135 16.54 1.77 -6.27
CA VAL A 135 15.17 1.70 -5.78
C VAL A 135 15.07 0.51 -4.82
N ALA A 136 14.84 0.79 -3.53
CA ALA A 136 14.64 -0.25 -2.52
C ALA A 136 13.18 -0.72 -2.56
N THR A 137 12.97 -2.02 -2.72
CA THR A 137 11.62 -2.63 -2.74
C THR A 137 11.63 -3.93 -1.98
N ASP A 138 10.55 -4.22 -1.26
CA ASP A 138 10.20 -5.60 -0.91
C ASP A 138 9.38 -6.28 -2.03
N CYS A 139 9.00 -7.55 -1.87
CA CYS A 139 8.30 -8.31 -2.91
C CYS A 139 6.96 -7.67 -3.34
N ALA A 140 6.27 -6.95 -2.45
CA ALA A 140 5.00 -6.31 -2.72
C ALA A 140 5.22 -4.98 -3.47
N ASP A 141 6.21 -4.22 -3.03
CA ASP A 141 6.58 -2.90 -3.57
C ASP A 141 7.05 -2.93 -5.02
N VAL A 142 7.63 -4.06 -5.46
CA VAL A 142 8.16 -4.24 -6.82
C VAL A 142 7.13 -3.88 -7.90
N ALA A 143 5.87 -4.31 -7.73
CA ALA A 143 4.85 -4.08 -8.75
C ALA A 143 4.40 -2.61 -8.80
N VAL A 144 4.27 -1.97 -7.63
CA VAL A 144 3.99 -0.53 -7.53
C VAL A 144 5.12 0.26 -8.17
N ALA A 145 6.37 -0.10 -7.87
CA ALA A 145 7.54 0.55 -8.41
C ALA A 145 7.59 0.47 -9.94
N TYR A 146 7.39 -0.73 -10.49
CA TYR A 146 7.38 -0.92 -11.94
C TYR A 146 6.27 -0.13 -12.64
N ARG A 147 5.06 -0.10 -12.09
CA ARG A 147 3.94 0.65 -12.69
C ARG A 147 4.20 2.15 -12.67
N TRP A 148 4.74 2.69 -11.57
CA TRP A 148 5.13 4.10 -11.46
C TRP A 148 6.27 4.46 -12.43
N ILE A 149 7.29 3.62 -12.55
CA ILE A 149 8.40 3.83 -13.50
C ILE A 149 7.89 3.81 -14.93
N PHE A 150 7.08 2.82 -15.30
CA PHE A 150 6.50 2.75 -16.64
C PHE A 150 5.62 3.96 -16.96
N ALA A 151 4.79 4.38 -16.01
CA ALA A 151 3.94 5.55 -16.16
C ALA A 151 4.77 6.83 -16.35
N ARG A 152 5.85 6.99 -15.57
CA ARG A 152 6.77 8.12 -15.69
C ARG A 152 7.53 8.15 -17.02
N ILE A 153 7.93 7.00 -17.55
CA ILE A 153 8.61 6.89 -18.85
C ILE A 153 7.66 7.32 -19.98
N ASN A 154 6.39 6.92 -19.90
CA ASN A 154 5.42 7.11 -20.97
C ASN A 154 4.46 8.29 -20.75
N GLY A 155 4.62 9.08 -19.68
CA GLY A 155 3.72 10.18 -19.36
C GLY A 155 2.28 9.74 -19.09
N LEU A 156 2.08 8.59 -18.45
CA LEU A 156 0.77 8.12 -17.99
C LEU A 156 0.51 8.62 -16.56
N PRO A 157 -0.75 8.75 -16.13
CA PRO A 157 -1.05 9.01 -14.74
C PRO A 157 -0.72 7.79 -13.88
N ALA A 158 -0.33 8.00 -12.63
CA ALA A 158 -0.14 6.93 -11.65
C ALA A 158 -0.67 7.37 -10.30
N GLY A 159 -1.14 6.41 -9.50
CA GLY A 159 -1.65 6.67 -8.16
C GLY A 159 -1.60 5.45 -7.27
N GLN A 160 -1.55 5.71 -5.97
CA GLN A 160 -1.55 4.68 -4.93
C GLN A 160 -2.19 5.25 -3.65
N THR A 161 -3.02 4.44 -3.00
CA THR A 161 -3.68 4.78 -1.75
C THR A 161 -2.70 4.63 -0.58
N LEU A 162 -2.50 5.72 0.17
CA LEU A 162 -1.57 5.72 1.30
C LEU A 162 -2.11 4.90 2.48
N ALA A 163 -1.23 4.14 3.14
CA ALA A 163 -1.60 3.17 4.17
C ALA A 163 -2.30 3.79 5.38
N GLY A 164 -1.84 4.95 5.85
CA GLY A 164 -2.36 5.60 7.04
C GLY A 164 -3.66 6.34 6.75
N THR A 165 -3.58 7.39 5.93
CA THR A 165 -4.69 8.30 5.66
C THR A 165 -5.70 7.76 4.66
N GLN A 166 -5.36 6.72 3.89
CA GLN A 166 -6.18 6.24 2.76
C GLN A 166 -6.43 7.31 1.69
N VAL A 167 -5.63 8.39 1.66
CA VAL A 167 -5.67 9.38 0.59
C VAL A 167 -5.00 8.80 -0.65
N LEU A 168 -5.58 9.04 -1.82
CA LEU A 168 -4.97 8.72 -3.09
C LEU A 168 -3.81 9.69 -3.36
N PHE A 169 -2.58 9.18 -3.39
CA PHE A 169 -1.40 9.91 -3.81
C PHE A 169 -1.13 9.62 -5.28
N THR A 170 -1.01 10.66 -6.11
CA THR A 170 -0.84 10.56 -7.56
C THR A 170 0.41 11.28 -8.05
N ASN A 171 0.69 11.22 -9.35
CA ASN A 171 1.72 12.04 -9.99
C ASN A 171 1.46 13.56 -9.88
N GLU A 172 0.24 13.96 -9.49
CA GLU A 172 -0.15 15.33 -9.21
C GLU A 172 -0.03 15.69 -7.71
N SER A 173 0.40 14.74 -6.88
CA SER A 173 0.61 14.94 -5.44
C SER A 173 2.05 15.35 -5.15
N MET A 174 2.22 16.38 -4.33
CA MET A 174 3.51 17.02 -4.08
C MET A 174 3.68 17.39 -2.60
N LYS A 175 4.89 17.24 -2.06
CA LYS A 175 5.26 17.78 -0.74
C LYS A 175 6.01 19.09 -0.90
N ASN A 176 5.84 20.02 0.05
CA ASN A 176 6.53 21.31 0.00
C ASN A 176 8.06 21.17 -0.02
N ILE A 177 8.58 20.17 0.69
CA ILE A 177 10.02 19.90 0.78
C ILE A 177 10.64 19.40 -0.54
N TRP A 178 9.83 19.05 -1.54
CA TRP A 178 10.30 18.52 -2.82
C TRP A 178 10.40 19.58 -3.93
N LYS A 179 9.93 20.81 -3.69
CA LYS A 179 9.81 21.85 -4.74
C LYS A 179 11.14 22.15 -5.44
N ASP A 180 12.23 22.10 -4.70
CA ASP A 180 13.56 22.45 -5.20
C ASP A 180 14.36 21.24 -5.71
N LEU A 181 13.73 20.05 -5.76
CA LEU A 181 14.40 18.86 -6.29
C LEU A 181 14.56 18.95 -7.82
N PRO A 182 15.74 18.59 -8.35
CA PRO A 182 15.99 18.63 -9.78
C PRO A 182 15.22 17.53 -10.52
N THR A 183 14.73 17.86 -11.71
CA THR A 183 14.08 16.93 -12.63
C THR A 183 15.01 16.53 -13.77
N SER A 184 14.72 15.41 -14.44
CA SER A 184 15.46 14.93 -15.62
C SER A 184 14.50 14.29 -16.62
N SER A 185 14.87 14.22 -17.90
CA SER A 185 14.11 13.42 -18.87
C SER A 185 14.18 11.93 -18.55
N GLU A 186 15.35 11.48 -18.08
CA GLU A 186 15.60 10.10 -17.68
C GLU A 186 15.08 9.85 -16.26
N TRP A 187 14.12 8.93 -16.11
CA TRP A 187 13.44 8.67 -14.83
C TRP A 187 14.42 8.37 -13.68
N HIS A 188 15.48 7.59 -13.94
CA HIS A 188 16.44 7.16 -12.92
C HIS A 188 17.46 8.26 -12.55
N GLN A 189 17.39 9.43 -13.20
CA GLN A 189 18.18 10.62 -12.86
C GLN A 189 17.30 11.73 -12.28
N ASP A 190 15.99 11.59 -12.36
CA ASP A 190 15.00 12.55 -11.88
C ASP A 190 14.84 12.41 -10.36
N LYS A 191 15.44 13.36 -9.60
CA LYS A 191 15.43 13.30 -8.13
C LYS A 191 14.06 13.55 -7.55
N LEU A 192 13.24 14.39 -8.20
CA LEU A 192 11.86 14.59 -7.79
C LEU A 192 11.07 13.28 -7.93
N PHE A 193 11.16 12.63 -9.09
CA PHE A 193 10.49 11.35 -9.32
C PHE A 193 10.94 10.27 -8.33
N LEU A 194 12.26 10.06 -8.17
CA LEU A 194 12.78 9.04 -7.26
C LEU A 194 12.36 9.29 -5.81
N THR A 195 12.37 10.55 -5.36
CA THR A 195 11.93 10.90 -4.00
C THR A 195 10.44 10.63 -3.80
N ALA A 196 9.61 10.93 -4.81
CA ALA A 196 8.19 10.62 -4.76
C ALA A 196 7.92 9.12 -4.82
N LEU A 197 8.70 8.37 -5.62
CA LEU A 197 8.61 6.92 -5.69
C LEU A 197 8.95 6.29 -4.33
N ASP A 198 10.09 6.65 -3.73
CA ASP A 198 10.48 6.19 -2.40
C ASP A 198 9.38 6.50 -1.36
N TYR A 199 8.79 7.69 -1.43
CA TYR A 199 7.67 8.06 -0.57
C TYR A 199 6.45 7.15 -0.76
N VAL A 200 6.08 6.80 -1.99
CA VAL A 200 4.98 5.87 -2.27
C VAL A 200 5.27 4.50 -1.68
N LEU A 201 6.47 3.95 -1.93
CA LEU A 201 6.85 2.62 -1.43
C LEU A 201 6.88 2.60 0.10
N ASP A 202 7.41 3.64 0.75
CA ASP A 202 7.45 3.74 2.21
C ASP A 202 6.06 3.91 2.87
N ASN A 203 5.08 4.46 2.14
CA ASN A 203 3.76 4.80 2.67
C ASN A 203 2.64 3.89 2.16
N THR A 204 2.99 2.79 1.52
CA THR A 204 2.05 1.80 1.01
C THR A 204 2.38 0.44 1.61
N TYR A 205 1.47 -0.53 1.48
CA TYR A 205 1.66 -1.85 2.08
C TYR A 205 0.94 -2.90 1.25
N THR A 206 1.29 -4.17 1.43
CA THR A 206 0.84 -5.26 0.56
C THR A 206 -0.68 -5.36 0.42
N HIS A 207 -1.46 -4.93 1.41
CA HIS A 207 -2.92 -4.93 1.31
C HIS A 207 -3.51 -3.74 0.53
N SER A 208 -2.76 -2.66 0.29
CA SER A 208 -3.21 -1.56 -0.60
C SER A 208 -3.04 -1.90 -2.08
N ILE A 209 -2.15 -2.83 -2.43
CA ILE A 209 -1.99 -3.32 -3.82
C ILE A 209 -3.33 -3.82 -4.36
N TYR A 210 -4.07 -4.59 -3.57
CA TYR A 210 -5.40 -5.06 -3.98
C TYR A 210 -6.44 -3.96 -4.17
N LYS A 211 -6.19 -2.72 -3.73
CA LYS A 211 -7.10 -1.59 -3.99
C LYS A 211 -6.71 -0.80 -5.23
N ASP A 212 -5.42 -0.75 -5.52
CA ASP A 212 -4.85 0.21 -6.46
C ASP A 212 -4.32 -0.45 -7.75
N SER A 213 -4.29 -1.78 -7.83
CA SER A 213 -3.63 -2.54 -8.90
C SER A 213 -4.58 -3.37 -9.76
N TYR A 214 -5.73 -2.79 -10.13
CA TYR A 214 -6.64 -3.43 -11.09
C TYR A 214 -6.31 -3.04 -12.53
N PRO A 215 -6.38 -3.99 -13.48
CA PRO A 215 -6.39 -3.64 -14.89
C PRO A 215 -7.60 -2.75 -15.19
N ILE A 216 -7.48 -1.91 -16.23
CA ILE A 216 -8.56 -1.03 -16.70
C ILE A 216 -9.83 -1.84 -17.01
N GLU A 217 -9.66 -3.11 -17.41
CA GLU A 217 -10.74 -4.06 -17.65
C GLU A 217 -10.42 -5.44 -17.07
N ILE A 218 -11.42 -6.10 -16.48
CA ILE A 218 -11.33 -7.50 -16.01
C ILE A 218 -11.95 -8.42 -17.06
N ASN A 219 -11.12 -9.05 -17.89
CA ASN A 219 -11.53 -10.06 -18.86
C ASN A 219 -10.45 -11.15 -18.99
N ARG A 220 -10.68 -12.17 -19.83
CA ARG A 220 -9.68 -13.26 -20.01
C ARG A 220 -8.36 -12.78 -20.61
N ASP A 221 -8.40 -11.72 -21.40
CA ASP A 221 -7.21 -11.14 -22.04
C ASP A 221 -6.41 -10.28 -21.04
N ALA A 222 -7.03 -9.84 -19.93
CA ALA A 222 -6.42 -9.08 -18.85
C ALA A 222 -5.36 -9.85 -18.03
N VAL A 223 -5.20 -11.16 -18.25
CA VAL A 223 -4.15 -11.97 -17.64
C VAL A 223 -2.85 -11.83 -18.43
N ILE A 224 -2.16 -10.70 -18.24
CA ILE A 224 -0.86 -10.40 -18.83
C ILE A 224 0.22 -10.28 -17.74
N PRO A 225 1.52 -10.43 -18.06
CA PRO A 225 2.58 -10.17 -17.10
C PRO A 225 2.47 -8.75 -16.52
N GLY A 226 2.47 -8.64 -15.19
CA GLY A 226 2.22 -7.38 -14.48
C GLY A 226 0.77 -7.15 -14.07
N ALA A 227 -0.18 -7.94 -14.58
CA ALA A 227 -1.54 -7.97 -14.04
C ALA A 227 -1.55 -8.74 -12.72
N HIS A 228 -2.19 -8.16 -11.70
CA HIS A 228 -2.44 -8.83 -10.43
C HIS A 228 -3.73 -9.65 -10.54
N ASP A 229 -3.61 -10.96 -10.44
CA ASP A 229 -4.78 -11.85 -10.37
C ASP A 229 -5.30 -11.93 -8.93
N LEU A 230 -6.55 -11.51 -8.74
CA LEU A 230 -7.28 -11.72 -7.49
C LEU A 230 -7.95 -13.08 -7.54
N ASN A 231 -7.31 -14.07 -6.93
CA ASN A 231 -7.96 -15.34 -6.65
C ASN A 231 -8.90 -15.16 -5.45
N LEU A 232 -10.13 -14.70 -5.73
CA LEU A 232 -11.22 -14.76 -4.76
C LEU A 232 -11.63 -16.23 -4.62
N HIS A 233 -11.00 -16.95 -3.70
CA HIS A 233 -11.55 -18.23 -3.24
C HIS A 233 -12.88 -17.97 -2.53
N SER A 234 -13.97 -18.01 -3.30
CA SER A 234 -15.30 -18.29 -2.75
C SER A 234 -15.32 -19.77 -2.39
N THR A 235 -15.44 -20.09 -1.10
CA THR A 235 -15.83 -21.44 -0.67
C THR A 235 -17.32 -21.72 -0.92
N ASP A 236 -18.05 -20.76 -1.52
CA ASP A 236 -19.49 -20.83 -1.79
C ASP A 236 -19.82 -20.58 -3.28
N THR A 237 -19.18 -21.30 -4.19
CA THR A 237 -19.83 -21.60 -5.48
C THR A 237 -19.92 -23.10 -5.62
N GLY A 238 -21.07 -23.65 -5.22
CA GLY A 238 -21.45 -25.01 -5.52
C GLY A 238 -21.53 -25.22 -7.04
N HIS A 239 -20.49 -25.87 -7.57
CA HIS A 239 -20.58 -26.88 -8.60
C HIS A 239 -19.71 -28.07 -8.16
#